data_AF-A0AAE0FUA8-F1
#
_entry.id   AF-A0AAE0FUA8-F1
#
_cell.length_a   1.000
_cell.length_b   1.000
_cell.length_c   1.000
_cell.angle_alpha   90.00
_cell.angle_beta   90.00
_cell.angle_gamma   90.00
#
_symmetry.space_group_name_H-M   'P 1'
#
loop_
_entity.id
_entity.type
_entity.pdbx_description
1 polymer ?
#
loop_
_entity_poly.entity_id
_entity_poly.type
_entity_poly.pdbx_seq_one_letter_code
_entity_poly.pdbx_strand_id
1 'polypeptide(L)'
;MAHFRAKFPSVQFVVVSDEPQWCLRQPYFKAADVHIVEEDHLDAIEMAILTKCQHMILTIGSFGWWSAWLGAHQHNGDVIYYAFENNMGKEIYHNGRFTAEDYYPPTWLKRGTLEKSQLPVKHHVFVRPVERPSSGAAQHTPAKKDTAQAGSRLLAEKSGSTPATPAIISEKQDTGDHPLRIPRRRAYLMTQNREAQRAITSREILERIGFEMVYPQIVPNADKVLSNKLTQLQVYRAIANGTDPWGYVFEDDIALTTRPFILQRITQGEVLGSPFVYLGVCAGKDTFPWDQTMALEARRQCGRCAHAYGISRRGASMLLKFDEVFGPGIAEQRYMDVVTEAWCKSLGGFPVLGHDFGAPHTYPDSHEHTGLFFQDRAKFASTIS
;
A
#
# COMPACT_ATOMS: atom_id res chain seq x y z
N MET A 1 10.75 22.25 -1.12
CA MET A 1 9.77 23.35 -1.32
C MET A 1 10.42 24.73 -1.37
N ALA A 2 11.23 25.14 -0.38
CA ALA A 2 11.87 26.47 -0.37
C ALA A 2 12.65 26.83 -1.66
N HIS A 3 13.40 25.88 -2.22
CA HIS A 3 14.08 26.05 -3.52
C HIS A 3 13.14 26.53 -4.62
N PHE A 4 11.97 25.91 -4.74
CA PHE A 4 10.99 26.24 -5.76
C PHE A 4 10.23 27.54 -5.47
N ARG A 5 9.92 27.82 -4.20
CA ARG A 5 9.33 29.10 -3.78
C ARG A 5 10.26 30.29 -4.07
N ALA A 6 11.58 30.08 -3.97
CA ALA A 6 12.57 31.11 -4.30
C ALA A 6 12.75 31.32 -5.82
N LYS A 7 12.62 30.25 -6.61
CA LYS A 7 12.81 30.28 -8.07
C LYS A 7 11.56 30.75 -8.82
N PHE A 8 10.38 30.43 -8.32
CA PHE A 8 9.11 30.68 -9.01
C PHE A 8 8.20 31.60 -8.18
N PRO A 9 7.73 32.73 -8.75
CA PRO A 9 6.92 33.71 -8.03
C PRO A 9 5.50 33.19 -7.72
N SER A 10 5.04 32.16 -8.42
CA SER A 10 3.74 31.52 -8.22
C SER A 10 3.88 30.01 -8.38
N VAL A 11 3.86 29.30 -7.26
CA VAL A 11 4.05 27.85 -7.22
C VAL A 11 2.97 27.21 -6.36
N GLN A 12 2.52 26.04 -6.78
CA GLN A 12 1.66 25.12 -6.03
C GLN A 12 2.43 23.83 -5.82
N PHE A 13 2.11 23.11 -4.77
CA PHE A 13 2.70 21.83 -4.42
C PHE A 13 1.59 20.80 -4.40
N VAL A 14 1.82 19.67 -5.05
CA VAL A 14 0.94 18.50 -4.97
C VAL A 14 1.73 17.44 -4.23
N VAL A 15 1.16 16.84 -3.19
CA VAL A 15 1.83 15.84 -2.36
C VAL A 15 1.09 14.52 -2.57
N VAL A 16 1.80 13.55 -3.14
CA VAL A 16 1.33 12.16 -3.29
C VAL A 16 2.17 11.31 -2.34
N SER A 17 1.53 10.53 -1.50
CA SER A 17 2.20 9.64 -0.56
C SER A 17 1.32 8.42 -0.32
N ASP A 18 1.96 7.29 -0.02
CA ASP A 18 1.34 6.12 0.60
C ASP A 18 0.76 6.39 2.01
N GLU A 19 1.23 7.45 2.68
CA GLU A 19 0.74 7.91 3.98
C GLU A 19 0.18 9.35 3.95
N PRO A 20 -0.92 9.65 3.21
CA PRO A 20 -1.46 11.00 3.09
C PRO A 20 -1.89 11.58 4.46
N GLN A 21 -2.34 10.71 5.37
CA GLN A 21 -2.68 11.07 6.76
C GLN A 21 -1.45 11.53 7.55
N TRP A 22 -0.27 10.96 7.30
CA TRP A 22 0.97 11.45 7.91
C TRP A 22 1.31 12.84 7.37
N CYS A 23 1.16 13.05 6.05
CA CYS A 23 1.40 14.34 5.41
C CYS A 23 0.52 15.45 6.01
N LEU A 24 -0.77 15.18 6.22
CA LEU A 24 -1.72 16.14 6.80
C LEU A 24 -1.31 16.62 8.21
N ARG A 25 -0.57 15.80 8.97
CA ARG A 25 -0.08 16.17 10.30
C ARG A 25 1.17 17.05 10.26
N GLN A 26 1.88 17.11 9.14
CA GLN A 26 3.16 17.81 9.05
C GLN A 26 2.99 19.33 8.96
N PRO A 27 3.66 20.12 9.82
CA PRO A 27 3.55 21.57 9.78
C PRO A 27 3.90 22.19 8.42
N TYR A 28 4.88 21.61 7.71
CA TYR A 28 5.34 22.13 6.42
C TYR A 28 4.41 21.84 5.24
N PHE A 29 3.44 20.94 5.38
CA PHE A 29 2.40 20.70 4.36
C PHE A 29 1.09 21.45 4.63
N LYS A 30 1.00 22.23 5.72
CA LYS A 30 -0.18 23.04 6.04
C LYS A 30 -0.21 24.40 5.32
N ALA A 31 0.78 24.68 4.48
CA ALA A 31 0.83 25.94 3.73
C ALA A 31 -0.23 25.95 2.62
N ALA A 32 -0.82 27.12 2.35
CA ALA A 32 -1.93 27.27 1.40
C ALA A 32 -1.59 26.93 -0.06
N ASP A 33 -0.30 26.89 -0.39
CA ASP A 33 0.21 26.47 -1.69
C ASP A 33 0.44 24.96 -1.79
N VAL A 34 0.07 24.17 -0.79
CA VAL A 34 0.26 22.71 -0.74
C VAL A 34 -1.08 21.99 -0.76
N HIS A 35 -1.22 21.03 -1.67
CA HIS A 35 -2.37 20.16 -1.83
C HIS A 35 -1.93 18.71 -1.64
N ILE A 36 -2.51 18.02 -0.68
CA ILE A 36 -2.26 16.58 -0.49
C ILE A 36 -3.32 15.82 -1.27
N VAL A 37 -2.90 14.81 -2.05
CA VAL A 37 -3.81 13.88 -2.70
C VAL A 37 -4.28 12.90 -1.63
N GLU A 38 -5.53 13.04 -1.18
CA GLU A 38 -6.10 12.29 -0.06
C GLU A 38 -6.93 11.07 -0.48
N GLU A 39 -7.29 10.95 -1.77
CA GLU A 39 -8.11 9.86 -2.28
C GLU A 39 -7.25 8.62 -2.61
N ASP A 40 -7.79 7.43 -2.31
CA ASP A 40 -7.24 6.12 -2.72
C ASP A 40 -7.37 5.94 -4.25
N HIS A 41 -6.67 6.77 -5.02
CA HIS A 41 -6.63 6.69 -6.46
C HIS A 41 -5.85 5.44 -6.91
N LEU A 42 -6.07 5.02 -8.17
CA LEU A 42 -5.18 4.04 -8.79
C LEU A 42 -3.78 4.67 -8.91
N ASP A 43 -2.73 3.89 -8.70
CA ASP A 43 -1.33 4.34 -8.79
C ASP A 43 -1.03 4.97 -10.16
N ALA A 44 -1.72 4.50 -11.20
CA ALA A 44 -1.67 5.08 -12.55
C ALA A 44 -2.25 6.51 -12.61
N ILE A 45 -3.29 6.81 -11.83
CA ILE A 45 -3.88 8.16 -11.73
C ILE A 45 -2.91 9.08 -10.98
N GLU A 46 -2.35 8.61 -9.87
CA GLU A 46 -1.35 9.36 -9.11
C GLU A 46 -0.13 9.66 -9.98
N MET A 47 0.41 8.66 -10.68
CA MET A 47 1.49 8.85 -11.65
C MET A 47 1.07 9.82 -12.75
N ALA A 48 -0.15 9.72 -13.30
CA ALA A 48 -0.66 10.67 -14.29
C ALA A 48 -0.67 12.10 -13.75
N ILE A 49 -1.11 12.33 -12.50
CA ILE A 49 -1.04 13.63 -11.83
C ILE A 49 0.40 14.11 -11.77
N LEU A 50 1.33 13.24 -11.33
CA LEU A 50 2.74 13.57 -11.21
C LEU A 50 3.41 13.91 -12.54
N THR A 51 3.06 13.21 -13.63
CA THR A 51 3.60 13.51 -14.97
C THR A 51 3.15 14.86 -15.53
N LYS A 52 2.11 15.47 -14.94
CA LYS A 52 1.64 16.83 -15.30
C LYS A 52 2.32 17.95 -14.51
N CYS A 53 3.14 17.62 -13.50
CA CYS A 53 3.94 18.59 -12.78
C CYS A 53 5.15 19.03 -13.62
N GLN A 54 5.44 20.34 -13.64
CA GLN A 54 6.61 20.88 -14.34
C GLN A 54 7.91 20.57 -13.60
N HIS A 55 7.87 20.43 -12.26
CA HIS A 55 9.03 20.13 -11.44
C HIS A 55 8.71 19.04 -10.42
N MET A 56 9.74 18.40 -9.88
CA MET A 56 9.56 17.26 -9.00
C MET A 56 10.57 17.26 -7.84
N ILE A 57 10.12 16.96 -6.62
CA ILE A 57 10.99 16.43 -5.56
C ILE A 57 10.55 14.99 -5.34
N LEU A 58 11.48 14.06 -5.49
CA LEU A 58 11.21 12.64 -5.31
C LEU A 58 11.96 12.09 -4.10
N THR A 59 11.51 10.92 -3.65
CA THR A 59 12.23 10.07 -2.70
C THR A 59 12.60 8.77 -3.38
N ILE A 60 13.20 7.87 -2.62
CA ILE A 60 13.68 6.57 -3.09
C ILE A 60 12.51 5.70 -3.53
N GLY A 61 12.55 5.31 -4.80
CA GLY A 61 11.63 4.34 -5.37
C GLY A 61 11.44 4.53 -6.86
N SER A 62 11.12 3.44 -7.55
CA SER A 62 10.83 3.43 -8.98
C SER A 62 9.63 4.31 -9.34
N PHE A 63 8.61 4.39 -8.47
CA PHE A 63 7.42 5.20 -8.71
C PHE A 63 7.74 6.69 -8.91
N GLY A 64 8.52 7.28 -7.98
CA GLY A 64 8.96 8.68 -8.07
C GLY A 64 9.92 8.90 -9.24
N TRP A 65 10.83 7.95 -9.48
CA TRP A 65 11.78 8.02 -10.59
C TRP A 65 11.07 8.03 -11.95
N TRP A 66 10.15 7.09 -12.21
CA TRP A 66 9.40 7.03 -13.47
C TRP A 66 8.48 8.23 -13.65
N SER A 67 7.84 8.69 -12.56
CA SER A 67 7.01 9.89 -12.60
C SER A 67 7.83 11.14 -12.99
N ALA A 68 9.05 11.27 -12.46
CA ALA A 68 9.96 12.37 -12.81
C ALA A 68 10.44 12.27 -14.25
N TRP A 69 10.83 11.06 -14.66
CA TRP A 69 11.32 10.78 -16.01
C TRP A 69 10.26 11.06 -17.08
N LEU A 70 9.01 10.63 -16.85
CA LEU A 70 7.89 10.82 -17.79
C LEU A 70 7.26 12.23 -17.69
N GLY A 71 7.49 12.95 -16.60
CA GLY A 71 6.93 14.26 -16.33
C GLY A 71 7.96 15.37 -16.41
N ALA A 72 8.37 15.89 -15.25
CA ALA A 72 9.26 17.04 -15.10
C ALA A 72 10.50 16.97 -15.99
N HIS A 73 11.11 15.79 -16.18
CA HIS A 73 12.26 15.64 -17.08
C HIS A 73 11.90 15.91 -18.55
N GLN A 74 10.77 15.40 -19.06
CA GLN A 74 10.29 15.68 -20.41
C GLN A 74 9.92 17.16 -20.60
N HIS A 75 9.57 17.85 -19.52
CA HIS A 75 9.26 19.29 -19.52
C HIS A 75 10.48 20.19 -19.27
N ASN A 76 11.70 19.65 -19.30
CA ASN A 76 12.94 20.37 -18.97
C ASN A 76 12.92 21.05 -17.57
N GLY A 77 12.16 20.48 -16.65
CA GLY A 77 12.02 21.00 -15.30
C GLY A 77 13.03 20.42 -14.30
N ASP A 78 13.19 21.12 -13.19
CA ASP A 78 14.05 20.67 -12.10
C ASP A 78 13.46 19.42 -11.43
N VAL A 79 14.25 18.37 -11.36
CA VAL A 79 13.98 17.18 -10.55
C VAL A 79 14.97 17.16 -9.40
N ILE A 80 14.48 17.17 -8.16
CA ILE A 80 15.29 17.14 -6.94
C ILE A 80 15.18 15.78 -6.28
N TYR A 81 16.32 15.19 -5.94
CA TYR A 81 16.40 13.93 -5.21
C TYR A 81 17.40 14.03 -4.04
N TYR A 82 17.27 13.18 -3.02
CA TYR A 82 18.09 13.27 -1.83
C TYR A 82 19.49 12.63 -2.02
N ALA A 83 20.54 13.17 -1.39
CA ALA A 83 21.89 12.62 -1.58
C ALA A 83 22.10 11.26 -0.88
N PHE A 84 21.33 10.98 0.17
CA PHE A 84 21.38 9.72 0.93
C PHE A 84 20.90 8.51 0.11
N GLU A 85 20.21 8.76 -1.01
CA GLU A 85 19.78 7.74 -1.96
C GLU A 85 20.96 6.91 -2.49
N ASN A 86 22.15 7.51 -2.56
CA ASN A 86 23.38 6.83 -2.96
C ASN A 86 23.86 5.76 -1.96
N ASN A 87 23.49 5.86 -0.68
CA ASN A 87 23.89 4.90 0.35
C ASN A 87 22.88 3.75 0.49
N MET A 88 21.57 4.03 0.37
CA MET A 88 20.56 2.95 0.40
C MET A 88 20.47 2.17 -0.92
N GLY A 89 20.73 2.80 -2.08
CA GLY A 89 20.83 2.10 -3.36
C GLY A 89 21.96 1.07 -3.41
N LYS A 90 23.09 1.35 -2.74
CA LYS A 90 24.24 0.43 -2.65
C LYS A 90 23.96 -0.80 -1.80
N GLU A 91 23.26 -0.66 -0.67
CA GLU A 91 23.06 -1.76 0.29
C GLU A 91 21.78 -2.58 0.05
N ILE A 92 20.72 -1.99 -0.52
CA ILE A 92 19.37 -2.62 -0.51
C ILE A 92 18.89 -3.04 -1.91
N TYR A 93 19.15 -2.24 -2.96
CA TYR A 93 18.47 -2.43 -4.26
C TYR A 93 19.39 -2.91 -5.39
N HIS A 94 20.71 -2.73 -5.29
CA HIS A 94 21.62 -2.97 -6.42
C HIS A 94 22.85 -3.85 -6.11
N ASN A 95 22.87 -4.59 -4.99
CA ASN A 95 23.99 -5.50 -4.62
C ASN A 95 25.38 -4.85 -4.76
N GLY A 96 25.53 -3.59 -4.35
CA GLY A 96 26.79 -2.84 -4.47
C GLY A 96 27.14 -2.32 -5.89
N ARG A 97 26.31 -2.55 -6.91
CA ARG A 97 26.51 -2.10 -8.30
C ARG A 97 25.82 -0.77 -8.64
N PHE A 98 25.53 0.05 -7.64
CA PHE A 98 24.89 1.35 -7.85
C PHE A 98 25.92 2.44 -8.18
N THR A 99 25.85 2.96 -9.39
CA THR A 99 26.50 4.21 -9.82
C THR A 99 25.43 5.28 -9.93
N ALA A 100 25.55 6.36 -9.16
CA ALA A 100 24.51 7.38 -9.10
C ALA A 100 24.36 8.12 -10.43
N GLU A 101 25.46 8.25 -11.16
CA GLU A 101 25.59 8.90 -12.45
C GLU A 101 24.90 8.09 -13.58
N ASP A 102 24.78 6.77 -13.42
CA ASP A 102 24.04 5.90 -14.34
C ASP A 102 22.53 5.93 -14.06
N TYR A 103 22.14 6.19 -12.80
CA TYR A 103 20.77 6.10 -12.34
C TYR A 103 20.03 7.44 -12.39
N TYR A 104 20.70 8.54 -12.07
CA TYR A 104 20.11 9.88 -12.12
C TYR A 104 20.69 10.68 -13.29
N PRO A 105 19.84 11.25 -14.16
CA PRO A 105 20.31 12.15 -15.21
C PRO A 105 21.13 13.31 -14.63
N PRO A 106 22.17 13.78 -15.32
CA PRO A 106 23.05 14.84 -14.81
C PRO A 106 22.34 16.18 -14.60
N THR A 107 21.17 16.36 -15.21
CA THR A 107 20.32 17.55 -15.03
C THR A 107 19.49 17.50 -13.73
N TRP A 108 19.45 16.37 -13.04
CA TRP A 108 18.70 16.22 -11.78
C TRP A 108 19.55 16.74 -10.61
N LEU A 109 18.90 17.48 -9.72
CA LEU A 109 19.53 18.21 -8.63
C LEU A 109 19.58 17.35 -7.35
N LYS A 110 20.77 16.87 -7.02
CA LYS A 110 21.04 16.19 -5.75
C LYS A 110 21.00 17.17 -4.58
N ARG A 111 20.29 16.85 -3.48
CA ARG A 111 20.17 17.70 -2.27
C ARG A 111 20.34 16.93 -0.95
N GLY A 112 21.01 17.57 0.02
CA GLY A 112 21.03 17.19 1.44
C GLY A 112 22.08 16.15 1.83
N THR A 113 23.08 16.55 2.62
CA THR A 113 23.83 15.67 3.53
C THR A 113 23.15 15.73 4.90
N LEU A 114 22.32 14.75 5.24
CA LEU A 114 21.80 14.60 6.61
C LEU A 114 22.48 13.40 7.26
N GLU A 115 22.85 13.53 8.53
CA GLU A 115 23.40 12.43 9.31
C GLU A 115 22.34 11.33 9.52
N LYS A 116 22.82 10.09 9.67
CA LYS A 116 22.03 8.83 9.75
C LYS A 116 20.93 8.86 10.82
N SER A 117 20.99 9.76 11.79
CA SER A 117 20.09 9.92 12.93
C SER A 117 18.83 10.76 12.64
N GLN A 118 18.73 11.41 11.48
CA GLN A 118 17.65 12.36 11.14
C GLN A 118 16.70 11.85 10.07
N LEU A 119 16.68 10.54 9.79
CA LEU A 119 15.91 9.92 8.71
C LEU A 119 14.40 10.15 8.90
N PRO A 120 13.72 10.92 8.02
CA PRO A 120 12.27 10.86 7.93
C PRO A 120 11.85 9.60 7.17
N VAL A 121 10.63 9.14 7.44
CA VAL A 121 9.93 8.07 6.71
C VAL A 121 9.73 8.52 5.24
N LYS A 122 9.37 7.58 4.35
CA LYS A 122 9.24 7.82 2.89
C LYS A 122 8.18 8.88 2.59
N HIS A 123 8.56 10.09 2.17
CA HIS A 123 7.58 11.14 1.85
C HIS A 123 7.93 11.92 0.59
N HIS A 124 7.09 11.83 -0.43
CA HIS A 124 7.30 12.56 -1.68
C HIS A 124 6.61 13.93 -1.65
N VAL A 125 7.23 14.96 -2.23
CA VAL A 125 6.72 16.35 -2.20
C VAL A 125 6.83 16.99 -3.58
N PHE A 126 5.73 17.16 -4.31
CA PHE A 126 5.80 17.56 -5.73
C PHE A 126 5.38 19.00 -5.96
N VAL A 127 5.79 19.58 -7.10
CA VAL A 127 5.75 21.03 -7.34
C VAL A 127 5.21 21.35 -8.73
N ARG A 128 4.14 22.12 -8.79
CA ARG A 128 3.54 22.67 -10.00
C ARG A 128 3.64 24.21 -9.97
N PRO A 129 4.53 24.87 -10.72
CA PRO A 129 4.41 26.29 -11.01
C PRO A 129 3.12 26.55 -11.78
N VAL A 130 2.45 27.65 -11.45
CA VAL A 130 1.42 28.22 -12.33
C VAL A 130 2.12 29.32 -13.11
N GLU A 131 2.47 29.07 -14.37
CA GLU A 131 2.78 30.17 -15.28
C GLU A 131 1.47 30.92 -15.55
N ARG A 132 1.42 32.22 -15.23
CA ARG A 132 0.34 33.06 -15.73
C ARG A 132 0.50 33.14 -17.25
N PRO A 133 -0.58 33.01 -18.04
CA PRO A 133 -0.58 33.50 -19.40
C PRO A 133 -0.21 34.99 -19.34
N SER A 134 0.72 35.41 -20.19
CA SER A 134 0.99 36.81 -20.45
C SER A 134 -0.32 37.52 -20.76
N SER A 135 -0.51 38.68 -20.16
CA SER A 135 -1.72 39.51 -20.26
C SER A 135 -2.10 39.77 -21.73
N GLY A 136 -3.06 39.02 -22.24
CA GLY A 136 -3.84 39.35 -23.43
C GLY A 136 -5.25 39.70 -22.99
N ALA A 137 -5.57 40.99 -22.94
CA ALA A 137 -6.91 41.46 -22.64
C ALA A 137 -7.90 40.94 -23.69
N ALA A 138 -8.87 40.12 -23.26
CA ALA A 138 -10.12 39.92 -23.99
C ALA A 138 -11.26 40.07 -22.98
N GLN A 139 -11.95 41.19 -23.09
CA GLN A 139 -13.15 41.52 -22.32
C GLN A 139 -14.22 40.46 -22.61
N HIS A 140 -14.69 39.76 -21.58
CA HIS A 140 -15.91 38.97 -21.66
C HIS A 140 -16.96 39.60 -20.74
N THR A 141 -17.96 40.21 -21.37
CA THR A 141 -19.16 40.81 -20.78
C THR A 141 -19.97 39.75 -20.03
N PRO A 142 -20.47 40.02 -18.80
CA PRO A 142 -21.37 39.08 -18.14
C PRO A 142 -22.80 39.27 -18.65
N ALA A 143 -23.39 38.17 -19.17
CA ALA A 143 -24.80 38.10 -19.51
C ALA A 143 -25.67 38.02 -18.24
N LYS A 144 -26.90 38.53 -18.39
CA LYS A 144 -27.86 38.91 -17.36
C LYS A 144 -28.36 37.77 -16.47
N LYS A 145 -28.76 38.21 -15.26
CA LYS A 145 -29.60 37.54 -14.26
C LYS A 145 -30.86 36.92 -14.88
N ASP A 146 -31.24 35.75 -14.38
CA ASP A 146 -32.65 35.44 -14.11
C ASP A 146 -32.81 35.00 -12.65
N THR A 147 -33.80 35.64 -12.04
CA THR A 147 -34.25 35.56 -10.66
C THR A 147 -35.17 34.37 -10.44
N ALA A 148 -35.02 33.66 -9.31
CA ALA A 148 -36.16 33.06 -8.63
C ALA A 148 -35.94 33.12 -7.11
N GLN A 149 -36.91 33.74 -6.46
CA GLN A 149 -36.97 34.14 -5.07
C GLN A 149 -37.85 33.14 -4.32
N ALA A 150 -37.40 32.64 -3.17
CA ALA A 150 -38.29 32.11 -2.13
C ALA A 150 -37.60 32.31 -0.77
N GLY A 151 -38.14 33.22 0.04
CA GLY A 151 -37.59 33.56 1.35
C GLY A 151 -38.15 32.70 2.48
N SER A 152 -37.50 32.76 3.66
CA SER A 152 -38.12 33.40 4.82
C SER A 152 -37.10 33.66 5.94
N ARG A 153 -37.19 34.88 6.51
CA ARG A 153 -36.96 35.34 7.91
C ARG A 153 -35.74 34.81 8.69
N LEU A 154 -34.70 35.63 8.91
CA LEU A 154 -34.55 36.62 10.01
C LEU A 154 -34.87 36.08 11.41
N LEU A 155 -33.83 35.91 12.23
CA LEU A 155 -33.69 36.59 13.52
C LEU A 155 -32.18 36.75 13.83
N ALA A 156 -31.82 37.96 14.21
CA ALA A 156 -30.48 38.38 14.59
C ALA A 156 -30.41 38.48 16.12
N GLU A 157 -29.32 38.00 16.72
CA GLU A 157 -28.89 38.48 18.03
C GLU A 157 -27.39 38.81 17.99
N LYS A 158 -27.10 40.05 18.41
CA LYS A 158 -25.78 40.59 18.64
C LYS A 158 -25.38 40.31 20.08
N SER A 159 -24.17 39.85 20.31
CA SER A 159 -23.43 40.16 21.54
C SER A 159 -21.94 40.25 21.22
N GLY A 160 -21.38 41.45 21.39
CA GLY A 160 -19.96 41.69 21.29
C GLY A 160 -19.23 41.29 22.57
N SER A 161 -18.01 40.79 22.40
CA SER A 161 -16.96 40.88 23.42
C SER A 161 -15.60 40.89 22.72
N THR A 162 -14.77 41.82 23.17
CA THR A 162 -13.41 42.20 22.78
C THR A 162 -12.40 41.06 22.60
N PRO A 163 -11.33 41.26 21.80
CA PRO A 163 -10.31 40.26 21.53
C PRO A 163 -9.32 40.14 22.69
N ALA A 164 -9.14 38.94 23.23
CA ALA A 164 -8.09 38.62 24.19
C ALA A 164 -6.76 38.35 23.45
N THR A 165 -5.71 39.05 23.86
CA THR A 165 -4.32 38.87 23.47
C THR A 165 -3.84 37.44 23.73
N PRO A 166 -3.07 36.79 22.82
CA PRO A 166 -2.60 35.42 23.05
C PRO A 166 -1.48 35.42 24.09
N ALA A 167 -1.67 34.65 25.16
CA ALA A 167 -0.64 34.34 26.14
C ALA A 167 0.45 33.48 25.50
N ILE A 168 1.70 33.92 25.67
CA ILE A 168 2.92 33.20 25.33
C ILE A 168 2.98 31.95 26.22
N ILE A 169 2.75 30.77 25.65
CA ILE A 169 3.03 29.49 26.30
C ILE A 169 4.42 29.06 25.85
N SER A 170 5.35 29.02 26.81
CA SER A 170 6.72 28.57 26.60
C SER A 170 6.76 27.14 26.06
N GLU A 171 7.46 26.94 24.95
CA GLU A 171 7.84 25.64 24.43
C GLU A 171 8.60 24.86 25.49
N LYS A 172 8.01 23.76 25.98
CA LYS A 172 8.80 22.65 26.50
C LYS A 172 9.15 21.77 25.31
N GLN A 173 10.45 21.68 25.01
CA GLN A 173 11.00 20.65 24.14
C GLN A 173 10.58 19.27 24.66
N ASP A 174 9.64 18.65 23.97
CA ASP A 174 9.32 17.25 24.13
C ASP A 174 10.40 16.44 23.41
N THR A 175 11.40 15.99 24.15
CA THR A 175 12.39 15.01 23.69
C THR A 175 11.73 13.63 23.64
N GLY A 176 10.79 13.46 22.72
CA GLY A 176 10.03 12.23 22.54
C GLY A 176 10.80 11.19 21.74
N ASP A 177 11.68 10.44 22.41
CA ASP A 177 12.09 9.11 21.94
C ASP A 177 10.87 8.19 22.01
N HIS A 178 10.06 8.18 20.95
CA HIS A 178 8.95 7.25 20.81
C HIS A 178 9.46 5.98 20.14
N PRO A 179 9.32 4.80 20.78
CA PRO A 179 9.73 3.54 20.16
C PRO A 179 8.99 3.38 18.82
N LEU A 180 9.73 2.98 17.77
CA LEU A 180 9.18 2.63 16.46
C LEU A 180 7.91 1.81 16.64
N ARG A 181 6.74 2.42 16.44
CA ARG A 181 5.46 1.72 16.53
C ARG A 181 5.42 0.70 15.40
N ILE A 182 5.62 -0.56 15.75
CA ILE A 182 5.43 -1.68 14.81
C ILE A 182 3.99 -1.55 14.27
N PRO A 183 3.80 -1.47 12.94
CA PRO A 183 2.48 -1.39 12.36
C PRO A 183 1.68 -2.60 12.84
N ARG A 184 0.58 -2.37 13.57
CA ARG A 184 -0.31 -3.46 13.94
C ARG A 184 -0.94 -4.01 12.66
N ARG A 185 -1.00 -5.33 12.54
CA ARG A 185 -1.67 -6.02 11.45
C ARG A 185 -2.58 -7.10 12.01
N ARG A 186 -3.80 -7.14 11.49
CA ARG A 186 -4.78 -8.13 11.86
C ARG A 186 -4.57 -9.41 11.07
N ALA A 187 -4.49 -10.54 11.77
CA ALA A 187 -4.52 -11.88 11.21
C ALA A 187 -5.92 -12.48 11.42
N TYR A 188 -6.65 -12.65 10.32
CA TYR A 188 -7.94 -13.29 10.25
C TYR A 188 -7.74 -14.81 10.16
N LEU A 189 -7.81 -15.49 11.30
CA LEU A 189 -7.60 -16.93 11.40
C LEU A 189 -8.93 -17.68 11.25
N MET A 190 -9.11 -18.36 10.13
CA MET A 190 -10.32 -19.10 9.82
C MET A 190 -10.33 -20.46 10.52
N THR A 191 -11.19 -20.60 11.53
CA THR A 191 -11.36 -21.87 12.25
C THR A 191 -12.80 -22.07 12.72
N GLN A 192 -13.28 -23.31 12.67
CA GLN A 192 -14.56 -23.71 13.25
C GLN A 192 -14.47 -23.97 14.76
N ASN A 193 -13.28 -24.25 15.28
CA ASN A 193 -13.06 -24.55 16.69
C ASN A 193 -11.74 -23.92 17.16
N ARG A 194 -11.86 -22.82 17.92
CA ARG A 194 -10.72 -22.08 18.46
C ARG A 194 -9.89 -22.86 19.48
N GLU A 195 -10.49 -23.88 20.09
CA GLU A 195 -9.85 -24.75 21.09
C GLU A 195 -9.20 -25.99 20.44
N ALA A 196 -9.40 -26.21 19.14
CA ALA A 196 -8.75 -27.30 18.44
C ALA A 196 -7.23 -27.06 18.36
N GLN A 197 -6.45 -28.13 18.50
CA GLN A 197 -4.98 -28.05 18.49
C GLN A 197 -4.43 -27.34 17.24
N ARG A 198 -5.06 -27.53 16.08
CA ARG A 198 -4.69 -26.85 14.81
C ARG A 198 -4.82 -25.32 14.92
N ALA A 199 -5.95 -24.85 15.44
CA ALA A 199 -6.22 -23.43 15.65
C ALA A 199 -5.28 -22.82 16.70
N ILE A 200 -5.06 -23.53 17.81
CA ILE A 200 -4.13 -23.12 18.86
C ILE A 200 -2.71 -22.99 18.30
N THR A 201 -2.22 -24.00 17.57
CA THR A 201 -0.88 -23.98 16.97
C THR A 201 -0.73 -22.85 15.96
N SER A 202 -1.71 -22.65 15.08
CA SER A 202 -1.69 -21.56 14.09
C SER A 202 -1.72 -20.18 14.76
N ARG A 203 -2.54 -19.99 15.80
CA ARG A 203 -2.61 -18.77 16.61
C ARG A 203 -1.28 -18.45 17.26
N GLU A 204 -0.65 -19.42 17.94
CA GLU A 204 0.63 -19.23 18.63
C GLU A 204 1.74 -18.81 17.66
N ILE A 205 1.76 -19.37 16.45
CA ILE A 205 2.68 -18.97 15.39
C ILE A 205 2.46 -17.48 15.03
N LEU A 206 1.21 -17.08 14.78
CA LEU A 206 0.86 -15.74 14.32
C LEU A 206 1.07 -14.66 15.40
N GLU A 207 0.71 -14.96 16.65
CA GLU A 207 0.96 -14.07 17.79
C GLU A 207 2.47 -13.88 18.02
N ARG A 208 3.26 -14.95 17.91
CA ARG A 208 4.73 -14.87 18.05
C ARG A 208 5.38 -14.03 16.95
N ILE A 209 4.81 -14.01 15.75
CA ILE A 209 5.25 -13.12 14.66
C ILE A 209 4.91 -11.65 14.96
N GLY A 210 3.84 -11.41 15.72
CA GLY A 210 3.38 -10.08 16.14
C GLY A 210 2.03 -9.66 15.55
N PHE A 211 1.25 -10.58 14.98
CA PHE A 211 -0.10 -10.28 14.49
C PHE A 211 -1.10 -10.08 15.64
N GLU A 212 -2.08 -9.21 15.39
CA GLU A 212 -3.28 -9.09 16.20
C GLU A 212 -4.34 -10.07 15.70
N MET A 213 -4.73 -11.02 16.53
CA MET A 213 -5.62 -12.11 16.12
C MET A 213 -7.07 -11.64 15.98
N VAL A 214 -7.68 -11.99 14.85
CA VAL A 214 -9.12 -11.82 14.59
C VAL A 214 -9.69 -13.16 14.19
N TYR A 215 -10.80 -13.53 14.81
CA TYR A 215 -11.53 -14.75 14.50
C TYR A 215 -12.83 -14.38 13.78
N PRO A 216 -12.90 -14.54 12.45
CA PRO A 216 -14.14 -14.28 11.73
C PRO A 216 -15.24 -15.22 12.21
N GLN A 217 -16.48 -14.72 12.15
CA GLN A 217 -17.65 -15.56 12.33
C GLN A 217 -17.75 -16.49 11.12
N ILE A 218 -17.83 -17.80 11.35
CA ILE A 218 -18.02 -18.77 10.28
C ILE A 218 -19.42 -18.62 9.70
N VAL A 219 -19.52 -18.55 8.37
CA VAL A 219 -20.80 -18.56 7.67
C VAL A 219 -21.24 -20.01 7.48
N PRO A 220 -22.29 -20.50 8.16
CA PRO A 220 -22.69 -21.89 8.09
C PRO A 220 -23.29 -22.23 6.71
N ASN A 221 -22.90 -23.38 6.17
CA ASN A 221 -23.50 -23.97 4.98
C ASN A 221 -23.36 -25.50 5.03
N ALA A 222 -24.28 -26.25 4.41
CA ALA A 222 -24.18 -27.71 4.30
C ALA A 222 -22.96 -28.14 3.46
N ASP A 223 -22.64 -27.36 2.43
CA ASP A 223 -21.41 -27.48 1.67
C ASP A 223 -20.28 -26.76 2.41
N LYS A 224 -19.34 -27.52 2.96
CA LYS A 224 -18.21 -26.99 3.74
C LYS A 224 -17.26 -26.13 2.90
N VAL A 225 -17.13 -26.43 1.61
CA VAL A 225 -16.31 -25.64 0.69
C VAL A 225 -16.95 -24.27 0.50
N LEU A 226 -18.27 -24.25 0.25
CA LEU A 226 -19.01 -23.00 0.13
C LEU A 226 -19.04 -22.21 1.44
N SER A 227 -19.17 -22.88 2.60
CA SER A 227 -19.05 -22.26 3.91
C SER A 227 -17.70 -21.56 4.08
N ASN A 228 -16.61 -22.20 3.65
CA ASN A 228 -15.27 -21.60 3.67
C ASN A 228 -15.20 -20.36 2.75
N LYS A 229 -15.66 -20.45 1.49
CA LYS A 229 -15.70 -19.30 0.57
C LYS A 229 -16.51 -18.13 1.15
N LEU A 230 -17.72 -18.37 1.64
CA LEU A 230 -18.58 -17.33 2.20
C LEU A 230 -17.92 -16.65 3.41
N THR A 231 -17.21 -17.43 4.23
CA THR A 231 -16.43 -16.91 5.36
C THR A 231 -15.25 -16.04 4.87
N GLN A 232 -14.53 -16.46 3.82
CA GLN A 232 -13.46 -15.63 3.22
C GLN A 232 -14.02 -14.32 2.65
N LEU A 233 -15.16 -14.36 1.94
CA LEU A 233 -15.83 -13.16 1.43
C LEU A 233 -16.24 -12.21 2.57
N GLN A 234 -16.72 -12.74 3.71
CA GLN A 234 -17.00 -11.92 4.90
C GLN A 234 -15.74 -11.27 5.46
N VAL A 235 -14.61 -11.99 5.51
CA VAL A 235 -13.30 -11.43 5.89
C VAL A 235 -12.90 -10.30 4.95
N TYR A 236 -13.04 -10.47 3.64
CA TYR A 236 -12.71 -9.42 2.68
C TYR A 236 -13.60 -8.19 2.85
N ARG A 237 -14.90 -8.35 3.14
CA ARG A 237 -15.79 -7.22 3.46
C ARG A 237 -15.32 -6.48 4.73
N ALA A 238 -14.89 -7.22 5.75
CA ALA A 238 -14.35 -6.63 6.99
C ALA A 238 -13.04 -5.86 6.73
N ILE A 239 -12.16 -6.39 5.88
CA ILE A 239 -10.90 -5.73 5.48
C ILE A 239 -11.21 -4.48 4.63
N ALA A 240 -12.07 -4.60 3.61
CA ALA A 240 -12.45 -3.52 2.71
C ALA A 240 -13.08 -2.32 3.44
N ASN A 241 -13.92 -2.59 4.44
CA ASN A 241 -14.59 -1.56 5.24
C ASN A 241 -13.76 -1.12 6.47
N GLY A 242 -12.59 -1.71 6.68
CA GLY A 242 -11.71 -1.44 7.81
C GLY A 242 -10.84 -0.20 7.64
N THR A 243 -10.20 0.21 8.73
CA THR A 243 -9.24 1.33 8.74
C THR A 243 -7.80 0.90 8.44
N ASP A 244 -7.49 -0.39 8.59
CA ASP A 244 -6.13 -0.88 8.35
C ASP A 244 -5.87 -1.00 6.84
N PRO A 245 -4.66 -0.63 6.38
CA PRO A 245 -4.35 -0.68 4.96
C PRO A 245 -4.26 -2.12 4.44
N TRP A 246 -3.99 -3.08 5.33
CA TRP A 246 -3.80 -4.50 5.01
C TRP A 246 -4.42 -5.40 6.06
N GLY A 247 -5.01 -6.51 5.59
CA GLY A 247 -5.42 -7.64 6.41
C GLY A 247 -4.72 -8.91 5.93
N TYR A 248 -4.43 -9.81 6.86
CA TYR A 248 -3.78 -11.08 6.57
C TYR A 248 -4.72 -12.23 6.88
N VAL A 249 -4.89 -13.16 5.95
CA VAL A 249 -5.85 -14.26 6.06
C VAL A 249 -5.10 -15.57 6.13
N PHE A 250 -5.51 -16.41 7.09
CA PHE A 250 -4.88 -17.69 7.37
C PHE A 250 -5.92 -18.77 7.60
N GLU A 251 -5.66 -19.96 7.08
CA GLU A 251 -6.31 -21.19 7.54
C GLU A 251 -5.69 -21.66 8.87
N ASP A 252 -6.37 -22.58 9.55
CA ASP A 252 -5.99 -23.03 10.90
C ASP A 252 -5.09 -24.27 10.93
N ASP A 253 -4.56 -24.70 9.79
CA ASP A 253 -3.55 -25.76 9.64
C ASP A 253 -2.22 -25.26 9.07
N ILE A 254 -1.86 -24.00 9.35
CA ILE A 254 -0.60 -23.42 8.88
C ILE A 254 0.60 -23.83 9.73
N ALA A 255 1.76 -23.91 9.08
CA ALA A 255 3.08 -24.02 9.69
C ALA A 255 4.09 -23.10 8.98
N LEU A 256 5.24 -22.85 9.62
CA LEU A 256 6.34 -22.03 9.07
C LEU A 256 7.42 -22.90 8.44
N THR A 257 7.88 -22.55 7.24
CA THR A 257 8.84 -23.34 6.45
C THR A 257 10.21 -23.46 7.12
N THR A 258 10.88 -22.37 7.50
CA THR A 258 12.02 -22.36 8.46
C THR A 258 12.36 -20.93 8.91
N ARG A 259 12.95 -20.81 10.13
CA ARG A 259 13.31 -19.59 10.88
C ARG A 259 12.11 -18.77 11.41
N PRO A 260 12.22 -18.17 12.62
CA PRO A 260 11.21 -17.23 13.08
C PRO A 260 11.26 -15.95 12.23
N PHE A 261 10.11 -15.55 11.70
CA PHE A 261 9.91 -14.25 11.07
C PHE A 261 9.24 -13.30 12.06
N ILE A 262 9.51 -12.01 11.89
CA ILE A 262 8.81 -10.94 12.62
C ILE A 262 7.89 -10.21 11.65
N LEU A 263 6.81 -9.63 12.18
CA LEU A 263 5.80 -8.93 11.38
C LEU A 263 6.41 -7.92 10.41
N GLN A 264 7.44 -7.17 10.83
CA GLN A 264 8.13 -6.19 9.99
C GLN A 264 8.65 -6.78 8.66
N ARG A 265 9.10 -8.04 8.65
CA ARG A 265 9.54 -8.70 7.41
C ARG A 265 8.37 -9.08 6.51
N ILE A 266 7.24 -9.47 7.09
CA ILE A 266 6.03 -9.81 6.33
C ILE A 266 5.42 -8.54 5.71
N THR A 267 5.44 -7.42 6.44
CA THR A 267 4.91 -6.13 5.94
C THR A 267 5.73 -5.54 4.79
N GLN A 268 6.92 -6.06 4.48
CA GLN A 268 7.66 -5.68 3.27
C GLN A 268 6.91 -6.05 1.99
N GLY A 269 6.02 -7.05 2.04
CA GLY A 269 5.16 -7.39 0.90
C GLY A 269 4.20 -6.27 0.52
N GLU A 270 3.82 -5.42 1.48
CA GLU A 270 2.80 -4.39 1.29
C GLU A 270 3.22 -3.31 0.29
N VAL A 271 4.54 -3.11 0.12
CA VAL A 271 5.11 -2.09 -0.76
C VAL A 271 5.49 -2.61 -2.14
N LEU A 272 5.16 -3.86 -2.48
CA LEU A 272 5.51 -4.50 -3.76
C LEU A 272 4.59 -4.08 -4.93
N GLY A 273 3.77 -3.04 -4.76
CA GLY A 273 2.86 -2.55 -5.80
C GLY A 273 1.82 -3.59 -6.24
N SER A 274 1.43 -4.49 -5.33
CA SER A 274 0.41 -5.53 -5.59
C SER A 274 -0.70 -5.42 -4.56
N PRO A 275 -1.98 -5.55 -4.95
CA PRO A 275 -3.09 -5.53 -3.98
C PRO A 275 -3.16 -6.79 -3.11
N PHE A 276 -2.38 -7.82 -3.46
CA PHE A 276 -2.36 -9.15 -2.87
C PHE A 276 -0.93 -9.69 -2.83
N VAL A 277 -0.58 -10.42 -1.77
CA VAL A 277 0.73 -11.04 -1.59
C VAL A 277 0.56 -12.43 -1.00
N TYR A 278 1.08 -13.46 -1.67
CA TYR A 278 1.14 -14.79 -1.11
C TYR A 278 2.18 -14.84 0.01
N LEU A 279 1.80 -15.42 1.15
CA LEU A 279 2.73 -15.80 2.21
C LEU A 279 3.10 -17.28 2.14
N GLY A 280 2.35 -18.04 1.37
CA GLY A 280 2.75 -19.32 0.80
C GLY A 280 1.84 -19.69 -0.36
N VAL A 281 2.38 -20.42 -1.32
CA VAL A 281 1.68 -20.79 -2.54
C VAL A 281 1.99 -22.23 -2.96
N CYS A 282 0.94 -22.97 -3.31
CA CYS A 282 1.03 -24.30 -3.90
C CYS A 282 0.92 -24.14 -5.43
N ALA A 283 2.05 -24.02 -6.11
CA ALA A 283 2.11 -23.87 -7.55
C ALA A 283 3.40 -24.47 -8.12
N GLY A 284 3.32 -25.10 -9.30
CA GLY A 284 4.53 -25.54 -10.00
C GLY A 284 5.42 -24.36 -10.38
N LYS A 285 6.75 -24.54 -10.29
CA LYS A 285 7.76 -23.54 -10.68
C LYS A 285 7.60 -23.00 -12.12
N ASP A 286 6.92 -23.74 -12.99
CA ASP A 286 6.80 -23.44 -14.43
C ASP A 286 5.64 -22.49 -14.79
N THR A 287 4.87 -22.00 -13.83
CA THR A 287 3.62 -21.24 -14.10
C THR A 287 3.82 -19.79 -14.51
N PHE A 288 5.02 -19.22 -14.34
CA PHE A 288 5.41 -17.88 -14.82
C PHE A 288 6.88 -17.89 -15.31
N PRO A 289 7.26 -17.08 -16.33
CA PRO A 289 8.63 -17.00 -16.81
C PRO A 289 9.58 -16.69 -15.66
N TRP A 290 10.52 -17.59 -15.41
CA TRP A 290 11.39 -17.56 -14.25
C TRP A 290 12.84 -17.33 -14.67
N ASP A 291 13.49 -16.41 -13.95
CA ASP A 291 14.93 -16.21 -13.98
C ASP A 291 15.39 -15.90 -12.53
N GLN A 292 16.36 -16.66 -12.02
CA GLN A 292 16.93 -16.47 -10.68
C GLN A 292 17.53 -15.07 -10.48
N THR A 293 17.87 -14.38 -11.56
CA THR A 293 18.41 -13.02 -11.53
C THR A 293 17.33 -11.95 -11.31
N MET A 294 16.04 -12.30 -11.42
CA MET A 294 14.94 -11.38 -11.17
C MET A 294 14.89 -10.97 -9.69
N ALA A 295 14.74 -9.66 -9.47
CA ALA A 295 14.54 -9.09 -8.14
C ALA A 295 13.36 -9.76 -7.44
N LEU A 296 13.42 -9.88 -6.10
CA LEU A 296 12.39 -10.53 -5.28
C LEU A 296 10.98 -9.97 -5.54
N GLU A 297 10.90 -8.68 -5.85
CA GLU A 297 9.67 -7.94 -6.16
C GLU A 297 9.06 -8.29 -7.53
N ALA A 298 9.87 -8.83 -8.45
CA ALA A 298 9.45 -9.25 -9.78
C ALA A 298 8.99 -10.72 -9.82
N ARG A 299 9.23 -11.49 -8.74
CA ARG A 299 8.82 -12.89 -8.64
C ARG A 299 7.33 -12.97 -8.35
N ARG A 300 6.56 -13.31 -9.37
CA ARG A 300 5.10 -13.45 -9.31
C ARG A 300 4.69 -14.87 -9.62
N GLN A 301 3.68 -15.36 -8.91
CA GLN A 301 3.13 -16.70 -9.12
C GLN A 301 1.62 -16.67 -8.92
N CYS A 302 0.93 -17.62 -9.56
CA CYS A 302 -0.46 -17.94 -9.26
C CYS A 302 -0.53 -19.39 -8.84
N GLY A 303 -1.15 -19.63 -7.69
CA GLY A 303 -1.39 -20.98 -7.20
C GLY A 303 -2.82 -21.16 -6.76
N ARG A 304 -3.26 -22.41 -6.82
CA ARG A 304 -4.57 -22.83 -6.32
C ARG A 304 -4.44 -23.19 -4.84
N CYS A 305 -4.31 -22.16 -4.03
CA CYS A 305 -4.21 -22.26 -2.59
C CYS A 305 -4.58 -20.93 -1.93
N ALA A 306 -5.25 -21.00 -0.79
CA ALA A 306 -5.71 -19.82 -0.04
C ALA A 306 -5.41 -19.96 1.46
N HIS A 307 -4.29 -20.59 1.83
CA HIS A 307 -4.01 -20.92 3.23
C HIS A 307 -3.28 -19.80 4.00
N ALA A 308 -2.53 -18.92 3.32
CA ALA A 308 -1.81 -17.81 3.96
C ALA A 308 -1.47 -16.71 2.95
N TYR A 309 -2.05 -15.52 3.12
CA TYR A 309 -1.79 -14.37 2.25
C TYR A 309 -2.13 -13.04 2.93
N GLY A 310 -1.54 -11.95 2.41
CA GLY A 310 -1.91 -10.59 2.72
C GLY A 310 -2.74 -9.99 1.60
N ILE A 311 -3.77 -9.22 1.94
CA ILE A 311 -4.59 -8.48 0.98
C ILE A 311 -4.80 -7.05 1.49
N SER A 312 -4.56 -6.08 0.61
CA SER A 312 -4.79 -4.66 0.92
C SER A 312 -6.29 -4.38 1.04
N ARG A 313 -6.66 -3.30 1.73
CA ARG A 313 -8.05 -2.80 1.80
C ARG A 313 -8.67 -2.62 0.40
N ARG A 314 -7.90 -2.00 -0.51
CA ARG A 314 -8.27 -1.82 -1.91
C ARG A 314 -8.36 -3.16 -2.65
N GLY A 315 -7.40 -4.06 -2.42
CA GLY A 315 -7.40 -5.41 -2.98
C GLY A 315 -8.62 -6.23 -2.58
N ALA A 316 -9.04 -6.15 -1.32
CA ALA A 316 -10.25 -6.82 -0.85
C ALA A 316 -11.50 -6.31 -1.57
N SER A 317 -11.60 -4.99 -1.79
CA SER A 317 -12.68 -4.39 -2.58
C SER A 317 -12.65 -4.83 -4.05
N MET A 318 -11.47 -4.95 -4.65
CA MET A 318 -11.29 -5.42 -6.02
C MET A 318 -11.67 -6.89 -6.17
N LEU A 319 -11.26 -7.75 -5.23
CA LEU A 319 -11.56 -9.19 -5.25
C LEU A 319 -13.05 -9.47 -5.05
N LEU A 320 -13.72 -8.72 -4.16
CA LEU A 320 -15.17 -8.81 -4.00
C LEU A 320 -15.91 -8.48 -5.31
N LYS A 321 -15.51 -7.38 -5.98
CA LYS A 321 -16.08 -7.04 -7.29
C LYS A 321 -15.73 -8.08 -8.36
N PHE A 322 -14.54 -8.67 -8.31
CA PHE A 322 -14.13 -9.72 -9.25
C PHE A 322 -15.01 -10.97 -9.10
N ASP A 323 -15.30 -11.39 -7.86
CA ASP A 323 -16.21 -12.51 -7.56
C ASP A 323 -17.66 -12.25 -8.02
N GLU A 324 -18.11 -10.98 -7.96
CA GLU A 324 -19.46 -10.57 -8.37
C GLU A 324 -19.64 -10.38 -9.88
N VAL A 325 -18.64 -9.80 -10.57
CA VAL A 325 -18.79 -9.25 -11.94
C VAL A 325 -18.36 -10.22 -13.03
N PHE A 326 -17.36 -11.08 -12.79
CA PHE A 326 -16.97 -12.06 -13.81
C PHE A 326 -18.03 -13.18 -13.87
N GLY A 327 -18.82 -13.14 -14.96
CA GLY A 327 -20.05 -13.90 -15.22
C GLY A 327 -19.95 -15.43 -15.20
N PRO A 328 -20.97 -16.13 -15.75
CA PRO A 328 -21.33 -17.51 -15.40
C PRO A 328 -20.12 -18.44 -15.46
N GLY A 329 -19.78 -19.02 -14.31
CA GLY A 329 -18.59 -19.86 -14.14
C GLY A 329 -17.67 -19.44 -13.00
N ILE A 330 -17.48 -18.15 -12.68
CA ILE A 330 -16.68 -17.71 -11.50
C ILE A 330 -17.57 -17.43 -10.28
N ALA A 331 -18.67 -16.70 -10.45
CA ALA A 331 -19.63 -16.46 -9.37
C ALA A 331 -20.22 -17.77 -8.80
N GLU A 332 -20.33 -18.81 -9.64
CA GLU A 332 -20.77 -20.16 -9.27
C GLU A 332 -19.65 -21.03 -8.64
N GLN A 333 -18.39 -20.56 -8.64
CA GLN A 333 -17.29 -21.29 -8.01
C GLN A 333 -17.50 -21.36 -6.52
N ARG A 334 -17.45 -22.59 -6.00
CA ARG A 334 -17.53 -22.84 -4.56
C ARG A 334 -16.18 -22.67 -3.88
N TYR A 335 -15.09 -22.84 -4.63
CA TYR A 335 -13.72 -22.79 -4.12
C TYR A 335 -13.12 -21.39 -4.26
N MET A 336 -12.75 -20.79 -3.12
CA MET A 336 -12.18 -19.43 -3.11
C MET A 336 -10.77 -19.37 -3.71
N ASP A 337 -10.01 -20.46 -3.62
CA ASP A 337 -8.68 -20.55 -4.25
C ASP A 337 -8.75 -20.51 -5.77
N VAL A 338 -9.79 -21.06 -6.41
CA VAL A 338 -10.05 -20.95 -7.85
C VAL A 338 -10.36 -19.51 -8.25
N VAL A 339 -11.17 -18.80 -7.46
CA VAL A 339 -11.47 -17.38 -7.68
C VAL A 339 -10.20 -16.53 -7.54
N THR A 340 -9.40 -16.79 -6.51
CA THR A 340 -8.13 -16.09 -6.25
C THR A 340 -7.10 -16.38 -7.35
N GLU A 341 -7.01 -17.63 -7.82
CA GLU A 341 -6.13 -18.03 -8.93
C GLU A 341 -6.53 -17.31 -10.24
N ALA A 342 -7.83 -17.24 -10.55
CA ALA A 342 -8.33 -16.53 -11.72
C ALA A 342 -8.02 -15.03 -11.65
N TRP A 343 -8.23 -14.41 -10.48
CA TRP A 343 -7.89 -13.01 -10.26
C TRP A 343 -6.39 -12.76 -10.40
N CYS A 344 -5.57 -13.63 -9.82
CA CYS A 344 -4.12 -13.60 -9.95
C CYS A 344 -3.67 -13.63 -11.41
N LYS A 345 -4.21 -14.56 -12.20
CA LYS A 345 -3.90 -14.67 -13.64
C LYS A 345 -4.31 -13.42 -14.41
N SER A 346 -5.45 -12.82 -14.07
CA SER A 346 -5.93 -11.58 -14.70
C SER A 346 -5.02 -10.37 -14.46
N LEU A 347 -4.23 -10.40 -13.38
CA LEU A 347 -3.31 -9.31 -12.98
C LEU A 347 -1.84 -9.61 -13.29
N GLY A 348 -1.54 -10.70 -14.01
CA GLY A 348 -0.16 -11.06 -14.35
C GLY A 348 0.64 -11.61 -13.16
N GLY A 349 -0.04 -12.21 -12.18
CA GLY A 349 0.60 -12.87 -11.03
C GLY A 349 0.72 -12.00 -9.78
N PHE A 350 0.81 -12.65 -8.62
CA PHE A 350 1.03 -11.98 -7.33
C PHE A 350 2.41 -12.27 -6.75
N PRO A 351 3.03 -11.31 -6.04
CA PRO A 351 4.28 -11.56 -5.32
C PRO A 351 4.13 -12.68 -4.29
N VAL A 352 5.19 -13.46 -4.13
CA VAL A 352 5.29 -14.53 -3.13
C VAL A 352 6.41 -14.19 -2.15
N LEU A 353 6.07 -13.88 -0.90
CA LEU A 353 7.09 -13.67 0.12
C LEU A 353 7.74 -14.99 0.52
N GLY A 354 9.07 -14.99 0.56
CA GLY A 354 9.82 -16.18 0.92
C GLY A 354 9.77 -17.28 -0.12
N HIS A 355 9.61 -16.94 -1.40
CA HIS A 355 9.56 -17.89 -2.51
C HIS A 355 10.72 -18.91 -2.50
N ASP A 356 11.90 -18.55 -1.99
CA ASP A 356 13.06 -19.43 -1.90
C ASP A 356 12.94 -20.51 -0.80
N PHE A 357 11.93 -20.42 0.06
CA PHE A 357 11.65 -21.44 1.07
C PHE A 357 10.67 -22.46 0.52
N GLY A 358 11.11 -23.72 0.46
CA GLY A 358 10.26 -24.87 0.20
C GLY A 358 9.67 -25.44 1.49
N ALA A 359 8.52 -26.11 1.41
CA ALA A 359 8.04 -26.92 2.53
C ALA A 359 9.05 -28.05 2.87
N PRO A 360 9.26 -28.38 4.15
CA PRO A 360 10.21 -29.41 4.58
C PRO A 360 9.82 -30.84 4.15
N HIS A 361 8.57 -31.04 3.72
CA HIS A 361 8.07 -32.30 3.20
C HIS A 361 7.62 -32.11 1.75
N THR A 362 8.33 -32.73 0.80
CA THR A 362 7.82 -32.97 -0.55
C THR A 362 6.73 -34.03 -0.44
N TYR A 363 5.45 -33.69 -0.65
CA TYR A 363 4.46 -34.74 -0.78
C TYR A 363 4.68 -35.43 -2.14
N PRO A 364 4.53 -36.76 -2.23
CA PRO A 364 4.84 -37.52 -3.45
C PRO A 364 4.09 -37.04 -4.71
N ASP A 365 2.94 -36.39 -4.53
CA ASP A 365 2.07 -35.90 -5.61
C ASP A 365 1.87 -34.36 -5.58
N SER A 366 2.56 -33.61 -4.72
CA SER A 366 2.29 -32.17 -4.56
C SER A 366 3.12 -31.31 -5.50
N HIS A 367 2.44 -30.38 -6.16
CA HIS A 367 3.02 -29.12 -6.62
C HIS A 367 3.99 -28.57 -5.57
N GLU A 368 5.15 -28.09 -6.02
CA GLU A 368 6.15 -27.53 -5.12
C GLU A 368 5.55 -26.36 -4.32
N HIS A 369 5.54 -26.51 -3.00
CA HIS A 369 5.06 -25.46 -2.11
C HIS A 369 6.18 -24.46 -1.85
N THR A 370 5.94 -23.17 -2.09
CA THR A 370 6.91 -22.10 -1.85
C THR A 370 6.34 -21.03 -0.92
N GLY A 371 7.19 -20.43 -0.09
CA GLY A 371 6.83 -19.30 0.78
C GLY A 371 7.12 -19.49 2.26
N LEU A 372 6.73 -18.51 3.06
CA LEU A 372 6.95 -18.48 4.51
C LEU A 372 6.07 -19.48 5.27
N PHE A 373 4.82 -19.66 4.81
CA PHE A 373 3.84 -20.55 5.43
C PHE A 373 3.47 -21.69 4.50
N PHE A 374 3.10 -22.84 5.05
CA PHE A 374 2.56 -23.99 4.32
C PHE A 374 1.43 -24.66 5.10
N GLN A 375 0.59 -25.45 4.43
CA GLN A 375 -0.39 -26.31 5.11
C GLN A 375 0.30 -27.56 5.66
N ASP A 376 0.27 -27.77 6.97
CA ASP A 376 0.83 -28.95 7.63
C ASP A 376 -0.13 -30.14 7.56
N ARG A 377 -0.30 -30.70 6.35
CA ARG A 377 -1.18 -31.86 6.10
C ARG A 377 -0.68 -33.15 6.76
N ALA A 378 0.62 -33.25 7.04
CA ALA A 378 1.20 -34.36 7.79
C ALA A 378 0.71 -34.36 9.25
N LYS A 379 0.53 -33.18 9.85
CA LYS A 379 0.03 -33.03 11.22
C LYS A 379 -1.49 -32.89 11.31
N PHE A 380 -2.12 -32.23 10.33
CA PHE A 380 -3.54 -31.90 10.34
C PHE A 380 -4.23 -32.24 9.01
N ALA A 381 -5.14 -33.22 9.03
CA ALA A 381 -5.98 -33.55 7.88
C ALA A 381 -6.90 -32.38 7.50
N SER A 382 -7.31 -32.30 6.22
CA SER A 382 -8.30 -31.30 5.79
C SER A 382 -9.63 -31.51 6.49
N THR A 383 -10.23 -30.42 6.97
CA THR A 383 -11.59 -30.38 7.53
C THR A 383 -12.62 -29.93 6.50
N ILE A 384 -12.14 -29.45 5.35
CA ILE A 384 -12.91 -29.04 4.17
C ILE A 384 -12.78 -30.20 3.17
N SER A 385 -13.74 -31.12 3.21
CA SER A 385 -13.82 -32.29 2.33
C SER A 385 -15.22 -32.44 1.78
#